data_AF-A0A9Q9C4E0-F1
#
_entry.id   AF-A0A9Q9C4E0-F1
#
_cell.length_a   1.000
_cell.length_b   1.000
_cell.length_c   1.000
_cell.angle_alpha   90.00
_cell.angle_beta   90.00
_cell.angle_gamma   90.00
#
_symmetry.space_group_name_H-M   'P 1'
#
loop_
_entity.id
_entity.type
_entity.pdbx_description
1 polymer ?
#
loop_
_entity_poly.entity_id
_entity_poly.type
_entity_poly.pdbx_seq_one_letter_code
_entity_poly.pdbx_strand_id
1 'polypeptide(L)'
;MVQMDNERGLEESYLSKLYTSQPSTLAEDIKNYVLSPKDTGNEILYLERYISSKSPDLAKIIFISEVLGKCLRRHSEFRDYTKLLVALMETYKDYPHSIFCLRVIKSAVGSKFYVPLSFYILRILGNAISVKNLVASGRRINYDMVVPDAERTKSEEHQMFVIEEAGSLLLQHMSTFSRNIGFPELASVVICELKKLRIGIYKEIVGKIIFEINEQKEYVLEKRSKLKLNGIDGKTISLFESSIERTIG
;
A
#
# COMPACT_ATOMS: atom_id res chain seq x y z
N MET A 1 13.16 38.24 10.41
CA MET A 1 12.80 37.84 9.04
C MET A 1 14.07 37.32 8.38
N VAL A 2 14.20 36.00 8.26
CA VAL A 2 15.29 35.36 7.53
C VAL A 2 14.66 34.83 6.24
N GLN A 3 14.99 35.48 5.13
CA GLN A 3 14.75 34.94 3.79
C GLN A 3 15.59 33.65 3.68
N MET A 4 14.92 32.50 3.71
CA MET A 4 15.56 31.24 3.33
C MET A 4 15.55 31.16 1.80
N ASP A 5 16.75 31.03 1.25
CA ASP A 5 17.04 30.67 -0.14
C ASP A 5 16.12 29.54 -0.63
N ASN A 6 15.17 29.88 -1.50
CA ASN A 6 14.15 28.96 -2.00
C ASN A 6 14.31 28.64 -3.49
N GLU A 7 15.54 28.72 -4.03
CA GLU A 7 15.82 28.43 -5.45
C GLU A 7 17.14 27.67 -5.69
N ARG A 8 17.61 26.84 -4.76
CA ARG A 8 18.51 25.74 -5.16
C ARG A 8 17.63 24.66 -5.79
N GLY A 9 17.59 24.62 -7.12
CA GLY A 9 16.89 23.59 -7.89
C GLY A 9 17.22 22.20 -7.32
N LEU A 10 16.18 21.40 -7.08
CA LEU A 10 16.33 20.03 -6.62
C LEU A 10 17.18 19.26 -7.64
N GLU A 11 18.39 18.86 -7.26
CA GLU A 11 19.25 18.08 -8.15
C GLU A 11 18.55 16.77 -8.51
N GLU A 12 18.35 16.53 -9.81
CA GLU A 12 17.64 15.34 -10.27
C GLU A 12 18.42 14.06 -9.96
N SER A 13 17.73 13.11 -9.35
CA SER A 13 18.24 11.75 -9.12
C SER A 13 18.37 10.95 -10.41
N TYR A 14 19.04 9.79 -10.34
CA TYR A 14 19.21 8.91 -11.49
C TYR A 14 17.86 8.38 -11.99
N LEU A 15 16.99 7.93 -11.08
CA LEU A 15 15.66 7.44 -11.48
C LEU A 15 14.76 8.57 -12.01
N SER A 16 14.88 9.79 -11.50
CA SER A 16 14.19 10.95 -12.08
C SER A 16 14.63 11.22 -13.52
N LYS A 17 15.95 11.18 -13.79
CA LYS A 17 16.50 11.38 -15.14
C LYS A 17 16.05 10.28 -16.10
N LEU A 18 16.01 9.02 -15.66
CA LEU A 18 15.49 7.91 -16.46
C LEU A 18 14.01 8.12 -16.80
N TYR A 19 13.19 8.50 -15.81
CA TYR A 19 11.78 8.77 -16.04
C TYR A 19 11.56 9.92 -17.02
N THR A 20 12.33 11.01 -16.90
CA THR A 20 12.17 12.17 -17.78
C THR A 20 12.65 11.87 -19.20
N SER A 21 13.77 11.15 -19.35
CA SER A 21 14.37 10.92 -20.68
C SER A 21 13.73 9.79 -21.48
N GLN A 22 13.03 8.85 -20.83
CA GLN A 22 12.35 7.70 -21.47
C GLN A 22 13.20 7.05 -22.58
N PRO A 23 14.46 6.64 -22.30
CA PRO A 23 15.33 6.09 -23.31
C PRO A 23 14.76 4.78 -23.86
N SER A 24 15.10 4.41 -25.09
CA SER A 24 14.69 3.12 -25.67
C SER A 24 15.19 1.92 -24.87
N THR A 25 16.21 2.11 -24.03
CA THR A 25 16.80 1.12 -23.12
C THR A 25 16.14 1.07 -21.74
N LEU A 26 15.10 1.89 -21.47
CA LEU A 26 14.53 2.08 -20.13
C LEU A 26 14.25 0.77 -19.38
N ALA A 27 13.66 -0.22 -20.05
CA ALA A 27 13.35 -1.50 -19.42
C ALA A 27 14.62 -2.25 -18.95
N GLU A 28 15.67 -2.23 -19.76
CA GLU A 28 16.95 -2.86 -19.41
C GLU A 28 17.71 -2.03 -18.37
N ASP A 29 17.63 -0.70 -18.43
CA ASP A 29 18.22 0.20 -17.43
C ASP A 29 17.61 -0.02 -16.04
N ILE A 30 16.29 -0.13 -15.94
CA ILE A 30 15.58 -0.46 -14.69
C ILE A 30 16.00 -1.84 -14.18
N LYS A 31 16.03 -2.84 -15.06
CA LYS A 31 16.43 -4.19 -14.70
C LYS A 31 17.86 -4.22 -14.15
N ASN A 32 18.80 -3.55 -14.82
CA ASN A 32 20.18 -3.43 -14.37
C ASN A 32 20.29 -2.67 -13.04
N TYR A 33 19.52 -1.60 -12.87
CA TYR A 33 19.46 -0.86 -11.61
C TYR A 33 18.92 -1.72 -10.46
N VAL A 34 17.86 -2.50 -10.67
CA VAL A 34 17.31 -3.39 -9.63
C VAL A 34 18.30 -4.51 -9.24
N LEU A 35 19.08 -5.00 -10.21
CA LEU A 35 20.11 -6.02 -9.96
C LEU A 35 21.30 -5.45 -9.17
N SER A 36 21.71 -4.21 -9.47
CA SER A 36 22.82 -3.54 -8.79
C SER A 36 22.44 -2.09 -8.45
N PRO A 37 21.64 -1.89 -7.38
CA PRO A 37 21.15 -0.57 -7.03
C PRO A 37 22.31 0.36 -6.66
N LYS A 38 22.33 1.54 -7.27
CA LYS A 38 23.32 2.58 -6.97
C LYS A 38 22.62 3.69 -6.21
N ASP A 39 23.13 4.00 -5.02
CA ASP A 39 22.75 5.21 -4.30
C ASP A 39 21.24 5.34 -3.96
N THR A 40 20.65 4.24 -3.49
CA THR A 40 19.23 4.19 -3.08
C THR A 40 18.88 5.21 -1.99
N GLY A 41 19.85 5.59 -1.15
CA GLY A 41 19.68 6.63 -0.13
C GLY A 41 19.40 7.99 -0.76
N ASN A 42 20.17 8.40 -1.78
CA ASN A 42 19.93 9.66 -2.47
C ASN A 42 18.63 9.63 -3.27
N GLU A 43 18.22 8.50 -3.83
CA GLU A 43 16.90 8.36 -4.47
C GLU A 43 15.74 8.57 -3.49
N ILE A 44 15.84 8.02 -2.27
CA ILE A 44 14.83 8.24 -1.22
C ILE A 44 14.80 9.72 -0.82
N LEU A 45 15.97 10.32 -0.54
CA LEU A 45 16.07 11.73 -0.16
C LEU A 45 15.56 12.68 -1.25
N TYR A 46 15.85 12.37 -2.51
CA TYR A 46 15.31 13.10 -3.65
C TYR A 46 13.79 13.05 -3.64
N LEU A 47 13.22 11.86 -3.50
CA LEU A 47 11.78 11.67 -3.55
C LEU A 47 11.08 12.37 -2.37
N GLU A 48 11.62 12.29 -1.15
CA GLU A 48 11.14 13.02 0.03
C GLU A 48 11.03 14.54 -0.23
N ARG A 49 12.05 15.12 -0.86
CA ARG A 49 12.04 16.55 -1.23
C ARG A 49 11.08 16.82 -2.38
N TYR A 50 11.03 15.94 -3.38
CA TYR A 50 10.18 16.10 -4.56
C TYR A 50 8.69 16.09 -4.22
N ILE A 51 8.27 15.24 -3.28
CA ILE A 51 6.88 15.17 -2.78
C ILE A 51 6.41 16.52 -2.22
N SER A 52 7.32 17.30 -1.64
CA SER A 52 7.02 18.61 -1.04
C SER A 52 7.06 19.77 -2.05
N SER A 53 7.31 19.48 -3.34
CA SER A 53 7.32 20.51 -4.38
C SER A 53 5.90 21.03 -4.67
N LYS A 54 5.79 22.18 -5.35
CA LYS A 54 4.50 22.85 -5.59
C LYS A 54 3.52 22.05 -6.44
N SER A 55 4.02 21.19 -7.34
CA SER A 55 3.21 20.40 -8.27
C SER A 55 3.97 19.15 -8.71
N PRO A 56 4.13 18.16 -7.83
CA PRO A 56 4.89 16.96 -8.15
C PRO A 56 4.15 16.11 -9.17
N ASP A 57 4.90 15.56 -10.12
CA ASP A 57 4.41 14.51 -11.01
C ASP A 57 4.19 13.20 -10.22
N LEU A 58 2.93 12.83 -10.03
CA LEU A 58 2.54 11.61 -9.30
C LEU A 58 2.97 10.32 -10.01
N ALA A 59 3.00 10.32 -11.35
CA ALA A 59 3.46 9.16 -12.12
C ALA A 59 4.97 8.97 -11.95
N LYS A 60 5.74 10.07 -11.89
CA LYS A 60 7.17 10.04 -11.53
C LYS A 60 7.37 9.49 -10.13
N ILE A 61 6.57 9.91 -9.16
CA ILE A 61 6.65 9.39 -7.78
C ILE A 61 6.41 7.87 -7.76
N ILE A 62 5.36 7.40 -8.43
CA ILE A 62 5.05 5.97 -8.53
C ILE A 62 6.22 5.22 -9.15
N PHE A 63 6.72 5.69 -10.30
CA PHE A 63 7.85 5.06 -10.99
C PHE A 63 9.06 4.87 -10.07
N ILE A 64 9.50 5.95 -9.41
CA ILE A 64 10.66 5.91 -8.52
C ILE A 64 10.38 4.97 -7.34
N SER A 65 9.22 5.09 -6.69
CA SER A 65 8.87 4.27 -5.53
C SER A 65 8.80 2.77 -5.86
N GLU A 66 8.22 2.37 -7.00
CA GLU A 66 8.12 0.98 -7.44
C GLU A 66 9.49 0.39 -7.74
N VAL A 67 10.41 1.17 -8.34
CA VAL A 67 11.79 0.73 -8.58
C VAL A 67 12.54 0.57 -7.26
N LEU A 68 12.42 1.54 -6.34
CA LEU A 68 13.06 1.47 -5.03
C LEU A 68 12.57 0.28 -4.21
N GLY A 69 11.26 -0.03 -4.22
CA GLY A 69 10.69 -1.19 -3.55
C GLY A 69 11.34 -2.53 -3.98
N LYS A 70 11.80 -2.63 -5.24
CA LYS A 70 12.49 -3.80 -5.79
C LYS A 70 13.99 -3.85 -5.44
N CYS A 71 14.56 -2.73 -5.01
CA CYS A 71 15.98 -2.58 -4.72
C CYS A 71 16.34 -2.89 -3.25
N LEU A 72 15.35 -3.03 -2.37
CA LEU A 72 15.58 -3.18 -0.92
C LEU A 72 16.28 -4.50 -0.60
N ARG A 73 17.49 -4.44 -0.04
CA ARG A 73 18.29 -5.62 0.35
C ARG A 73 18.52 -5.69 1.87
N ARG A 74 18.54 -4.55 2.56
CA ARG A 74 18.86 -4.44 3.98
C ARG A 74 17.67 -3.95 4.80
N HIS A 75 17.62 -4.33 6.07
CA HIS A 75 16.57 -3.86 6.99
C HIS A 75 16.52 -2.33 7.13
N SER A 76 17.66 -1.66 7.12
CA SER A 76 17.73 -0.19 7.20
C SER A 76 17.07 0.47 5.98
N GLU A 77 17.37 -0.03 4.78
CA GLU A 77 16.77 0.45 3.52
C GLU A 77 15.26 0.24 3.52
N PHE A 78 14.81 -0.93 4.00
CA PHE A 78 13.39 -1.22 4.13
C PHE A 78 12.67 -0.25 5.08
N ARG A 79 13.30 0.06 6.22
CA ARG A 79 12.76 1.04 7.18
C ARG A 79 12.63 2.42 6.54
N ASP A 80 13.66 2.88 5.85
CA ASP A 80 13.67 4.22 5.27
C ASP A 80 12.69 4.32 4.08
N TYR A 81 12.59 3.26 3.27
CA TYR A 81 11.52 3.13 2.26
C TYR A 81 10.13 3.16 2.89
N THR A 82 9.92 2.46 4.01
CA THR A 82 8.62 2.46 4.70
C THR A 82 8.24 3.85 5.21
N LYS A 83 9.21 4.63 5.73
CA LYS A 83 8.97 6.02 6.13
C LYS A 83 8.53 6.88 4.94
N LEU A 84 9.18 6.74 3.80
CA LEU A 84 8.81 7.40 2.56
C LEU A 84 7.38 7.00 2.14
N LEU A 85 7.02 5.72 2.18
CA LEU A 85 5.65 5.28 1.87
C LEU A 85 4.62 5.90 2.81
N VAL A 86 4.90 5.95 4.11
CA VAL A 86 4.04 6.62 5.09
C VAL A 86 3.89 8.11 4.76
N ALA A 87 4.97 8.80 4.44
CA ALA A 87 4.94 10.21 4.07
C ALA A 87 4.08 10.46 2.82
N LEU A 88 4.18 9.60 1.81
CA LEU A 88 3.31 9.62 0.63
C LEU A 88 1.84 9.47 1.01
N MET A 89 1.52 8.46 1.80
CA MET A 89 0.15 8.16 2.20
C MET A 89 -0.47 9.26 3.08
N GLU A 90 0.34 9.95 3.88
CA GLU A 90 -0.11 11.09 4.69
C GLU A 90 -0.29 12.37 3.86
N THR A 91 0.57 12.60 2.87
CA THR A 91 0.49 13.75 1.97
C THR A 91 -0.74 13.68 1.08
N TYR A 92 -1.03 12.50 0.52
CA TYR A 92 -2.08 12.27 -0.46
C TYR A 92 -3.28 11.48 0.11
N LYS A 93 -3.63 11.75 1.38
CA LYS A 93 -4.62 10.97 2.14
C LYS A 93 -6.09 11.21 1.76
N ASP A 94 -6.37 12.19 0.91
CA ASP A 94 -7.70 12.56 0.48
C ASP A 94 -8.23 11.63 -0.61
N TYR A 95 -9.56 11.58 -0.75
CA TYR A 95 -10.23 10.69 -1.69
C TYR A 95 -9.84 10.91 -3.17
N PRO A 96 -9.62 12.14 -3.68
CA PRO A 96 -9.19 12.35 -5.06
C PRO A 96 -7.89 11.60 -5.44
N HIS A 97 -6.99 11.41 -4.48
CA HIS A 97 -5.71 10.71 -4.66
C HIS A 97 -5.77 9.23 -4.26
N SER A 98 -6.96 8.65 -4.07
CA SER A 98 -7.11 7.26 -3.67
C SER A 98 -6.41 6.27 -4.62
N ILE A 99 -6.50 6.46 -5.94
CA ILE A 99 -5.84 5.60 -6.94
C ILE A 99 -4.32 5.65 -6.80
N PHE A 100 -3.76 6.86 -6.59
CA PHE A 100 -2.33 7.02 -6.33
C PHE A 100 -1.91 6.25 -5.08
N CYS A 101 -2.63 6.42 -3.97
CA CYS A 101 -2.35 5.72 -2.73
C CYS A 101 -2.48 4.20 -2.86
N LEU A 102 -3.50 3.70 -3.56
CA LEU A 102 -3.67 2.27 -3.83
C LEU A 102 -2.52 1.72 -4.67
N ARG A 103 -2.02 2.46 -5.66
CA ARG A 103 -0.85 2.06 -6.46
C ARG A 103 0.40 1.93 -5.59
N VAL A 104 0.63 2.91 -4.71
CA VAL A 104 1.74 2.89 -3.75
C VAL A 104 1.62 1.65 -2.83
N ILE A 105 0.44 1.39 -2.27
CA ILE A 105 0.18 0.20 -1.43
C ILE A 105 0.45 -1.09 -2.21
N LYS A 106 -0.01 -1.19 -3.46
CA LYS A 106 0.15 -2.36 -4.31
C LYS A 106 1.63 -2.75 -4.51
N SER A 107 2.54 -1.77 -4.50
CA SER A 107 3.98 -2.04 -4.57
C SER A 107 4.56 -2.70 -3.30
N ALA A 108 3.89 -2.54 -2.15
CA ALA A 108 4.41 -2.93 -0.83
C ALA A 108 3.62 -4.07 -0.16
N VAL A 109 2.40 -4.35 -0.61
CA VAL A 109 1.45 -5.27 0.04
C VAL A 109 1.94 -6.72 0.18
N GLY A 110 2.80 -7.17 -0.74
CA GLY A 110 3.43 -8.49 -0.73
C GLY A 110 4.81 -8.53 -0.07
N SER A 111 5.23 -7.46 0.60
CA SER A 111 6.53 -7.42 1.27
C SER A 111 6.62 -8.49 2.35
N LYS A 112 7.80 -9.12 2.48
CA LYS A 112 8.12 -10.05 3.57
C LYS A 112 8.15 -9.37 4.93
N PHE A 113 8.38 -8.06 4.95
CA PHE A 113 8.40 -7.26 6.15
C PHE A 113 7.03 -6.64 6.37
N TYR A 114 6.60 -6.60 7.64
CA TYR A 114 5.35 -5.97 8.00
C TYR A 114 5.41 -4.46 7.78
N VAL A 115 4.50 -3.97 6.94
CA VAL A 115 4.14 -2.56 6.81
C VAL A 115 2.68 -2.45 7.26
N PRO A 116 2.29 -1.48 8.11
CA PRO A 116 0.92 -1.35 8.61
C PRO A 116 -0.03 -0.80 7.52
N LEU A 117 -0.14 -1.49 6.38
CA LEU A 117 -0.91 -1.06 5.22
C LEU A 117 -2.41 -1.14 5.48
N SER A 118 -2.87 -2.10 6.30
CA SER A 118 -4.29 -2.22 6.67
C SER A 118 -4.88 -0.91 7.17
N PHE A 119 -4.14 -0.16 8.01
CA PHE A 119 -4.58 1.13 8.51
C PHE A 119 -4.90 2.13 7.37
N TYR A 120 -3.98 2.25 6.41
CA TYR A 120 -4.16 3.17 5.29
C TYR A 120 -5.23 2.70 4.30
N ILE A 121 -5.31 1.39 4.05
CA ILE A 121 -6.35 0.80 3.20
C ILE A 121 -7.74 1.03 3.79
N LEU A 122 -7.91 0.83 5.11
CA LEU A 122 -9.16 1.09 5.82
C LEU A 122 -9.56 2.57 5.74
N ARG A 123 -8.59 3.48 5.84
CA ARG A 123 -8.83 4.92 5.64
C ARG A 123 -9.32 5.24 4.23
N ILE A 124 -8.67 4.69 3.20
CA ILE A 124 -9.10 4.86 1.80
C ILE A 124 -10.51 4.33 1.59
N LEU A 125 -10.79 3.13 2.09
CA LEU A 125 -12.10 2.50 2.01
C LEU A 125 -13.17 3.36 2.70
N GLY A 126 -12.90 3.85 3.91
CA GLY A 126 -13.80 4.74 4.65
C GLY A 126 -14.05 6.07 3.92
N ASN A 127 -13.02 6.67 3.33
CA ASN A 127 -13.15 7.87 2.51
C ASN A 127 -14.03 7.61 1.28
N ALA A 128 -13.80 6.50 0.57
CA ALA A 128 -14.59 6.13 -0.61
C ALA A 128 -16.06 5.91 -0.28
N ILE A 129 -16.37 5.14 0.76
CA ILE A 129 -17.75 4.88 1.22
C ILE A 129 -18.47 6.17 1.65
N SER A 130 -17.73 7.15 2.17
CA SER A 130 -18.31 8.40 2.67
C SER A 130 -18.69 9.41 1.58
N VAL A 131 -18.23 9.19 0.34
CA VAL A 131 -18.51 10.09 -0.78
C VAL A 131 -19.99 9.98 -1.19
N LYS A 132 -20.60 11.13 -1.46
CA LYS A 132 -22.03 11.26 -1.80
C LYS A 132 -22.20 12.12 -3.05
N ASN A 133 -23.42 12.13 -3.59
CA ASN A 133 -23.81 12.92 -4.77
C ASN A 133 -22.96 12.56 -6.01
N LEU A 134 -22.80 11.25 -6.23
CA LEU A 134 -22.05 10.71 -7.34
C LEU A 134 -22.89 10.72 -8.61
N VAL A 135 -22.19 10.75 -9.75
CA VAL A 135 -22.81 10.72 -11.08
C VAL A 135 -22.23 9.56 -11.86
N ALA A 136 -23.08 8.78 -12.54
CA ALA A 136 -22.61 7.77 -13.48
C ALA A 136 -21.87 8.45 -14.64
N SER A 137 -20.62 8.08 -14.86
CA SER A 137 -19.78 8.67 -15.92
C SER A 137 -19.61 7.75 -17.13
N GLY A 138 -19.85 6.45 -16.97
CA GLY A 138 -19.57 5.43 -17.98
C GLY A 138 -18.07 5.24 -18.28
N ARG A 139 -17.18 5.90 -17.54
CA ARG A 139 -15.73 5.82 -17.76
C ARG A 139 -15.15 4.56 -17.10
N ARG A 140 -14.29 3.86 -17.81
CA ARG A 140 -13.49 2.76 -17.23
C ARG A 140 -12.36 3.34 -16.38
N ILE A 141 -12.34 3.00 -15.10
CA ILE A 141 -11.31 3.45 -14.15
C ILE A 141 -10.20 2.40 -14.05
N ASN A 142 -8.95 2.84 -13.95
CA ASN A 142 -7.79 1.97 -13.78
C ASN A 142 -6.64 2.67 -13.04
N TYR A 143 -5.57 1.93 -12.77
CA TYR A 143 -4.38 2.37 -12.04
C TYR A 143 -3.47 3.36 -12.76
N ASP A 144 -3.69 3.66 -14.04
CA ASP A 144 -2.90 4.65 -14.76
C ASP A 144 -3.45 6.07 -14.52
N MET A 145 -4.68 6.17 -14.01
CA MET A 145 -5.36 7.43 -13.68
C MET A 145 -4.96 7.97 -12.30
N VAL A 146 -3.65 8.12 -12.08
CA VAL A 146 -3.07 8.50 -10.77
C VAL A 146 -3.25 9.97 -10.45
N VAL A 147 -3.33 10.81 -11.49
CA VAL A 147 -3.62 12.24 -11.35
C VAL A 147 -5.12 12.41 -11.08
N PRO A 148 -5.52 13.17 -10.04
CA PRO A 148 -6.93 13.44 -9.78
C PRO A 148 -7.60 14.20 -10.93
N ASP A 149 -8.81 13.78 -11.25
CA ASP A 149 -9.71 14.46 -12.18
C ASP A 149 -11.03 14.77 -11.46
N ALA A 150 -11.51 16.01 -11.55
CA ALA A 150 -12.65 16.47 -10.76
C ALA A 150 -13.97 15.79 -11.16
N GLU A 151 -14.13 15.45 -12.44
CA GLU A 151 -15.29 14.72 -12.95
C GLU A 151 -15.23 13.25 -12.52
N ARG A 152 -14.09 12.59 -12.77
CA ARG A 152 -13.85 11.18 -12.39
C ARG A 152 -14.04 10.95 -10.90
N THR A 153 -13.45 11.80 -10.06
CA THR A 153 -13.50 11.64 -8.60
C THR A 153 -14.91 11.80 -8.03
N LYS A 154 -15.86 12.35 -8.79
CA LYS A 154 -17.28 12.42 -8.43
C LYS A 154 -18.12 11.34 -9.13
N SER A 155 -17.48 10.32 -9.70
CA SER A 155 -18.19 9.25 -10.40
C SER A 155 -18.40 8.00 -9.55
N GLU A 156 -19.50 7.29 -9.82
CA GLU A 156 -19.80 5.99 -9.20
C GLU A 156 -18.73 4.96 -9.54
N GLU A 157 -18.18 4.99 -10.77
CA GLU A 157 -17.14 4.06 -11.22
C GLU A 157 -15.82 4.27 -10.48
N HIS A 158 -15.43 5.52 -10.19
CA HIS A 158 -14.23 5.80 -9.39
C HIS A 158 -14.40 5.29 -7.96
N GLN A 159 -15.57 5.51 -7.36
CA GLN A 159 -15.87 5.02 -6.02
C GLN A 159 -15.83 3.50 -5.96
N MET A 160 -16.49 2.82 -6.91
CA MET A 160 -16.53 1.37 -6.95
C MET A 160 -15.13 0.78 -7.16
N PHE A 161 -14.37 1.32 -8.11
CA PHE A 161 -12.97 0.92 -8.34
C PHE A 161 -12.14 1.01 -7.06
N VAL A 162 -12.25 2.12 -6.34
CA VAL A 162 -11.49 2.33 -5.09
C VAL A 162 -11.92 1.35 -4.00
N ILE A 163 -13.22 1.06 -3.88
CA ILE A 163 -13.76 0.11 -2.88
C ILE A 163 -13.27 -1.32 -3.18
N GLU A 164 -13.39 -1.77 -4.43
CA GLU A 164 -12.99 -3.11 -4.86
C GLU A 164 -11.48 -3.31 -4.72
N GLU A 165 -10.68 -2.34 -5.19
CA GLU A 165 -9.22 -2.42 -5.11
C GLU A 165 -8.71 -2.31 -3.66
N ALA A 166 -9.30 -1.44 -2.83
CA ALA A 166 -8.97 -1.38 -1.41
C ALA A 166 -9.32 -2.70 -0.72
N GLY A 167 -10.47 -3.30 -1.04
CA GLY A 167 -10.87 -4.61 -0.51
C GLY A 167 -9.89 -5.72 -0.91
N SER A 168 -9.53 -5.78 -2.19
CA SER A 168 -8.57 -6.76 -2.72
C SER A 168 -7.18 -6.60 -2.07
N LEU A 169 -6.66 -5.37 -1.99
CA LEU A 169 -5.37 -5.11 -1.34
C LEU A 169 -5.39 -5.40 0.16
N LEU A 170 -6.53 -5.18 0.84
CA LEU A 170 -6.67 -5.55 2.25
C LEU A 170 -6.58 -7.07 2.42
N LEU A 171 -7.33 -7.84 1.62
CA LEU A 171 -7.29 -9.29 1.65
C LEU A 171 -5.89 -9.82 1.34
N GLN A 172 -5.23 -9.27 0.31
CA GLN A 172 -3.84 -9.60 -0.02
C GLN A 172 -2.90 -9.32 1.16
N HIS A 173 -3.02 -8.16 1.81
CA HIS A 173 -2.22 -7.82 2.98
C HIS A 173 -2.43 -8.80 4.14
N MET A 174 -3.68 -9.10 4.47
CA MET A 174 -4.03 -10.04 5.54
C MET A 174 -3.56 -11.46 5.21
N SER A 175 -3.69 -11.87 3.95
CA SER A 175 -3.22 -13.15 3.43
C SER A 175 -1.69 -13.31 3.54
N THR A 176 -0.92 -12.24 3.36
CA THR A 176 0.55 -12.26 3.57
C THR A 176 0.93 -12.68 5.00
N PHE A 177 0.15 -12.27 6.00
CA PHE A 177 0.42 -12.54 7.43
C PHE A 177 -0.50 -13.62 8.02
N SER A 178 -1.33 -14.28 7.20
CA SER A 178 -2.38 -15.20 7.64
C SER A 178 -1.91 -16.43 8.40
N ARG A 179 -0.64 -16.81 8.21
CA ARG A 179 -0.01 -17.97 8.84
C ARG A 179 0.66 -17.65 10.16
N ASN A 180 0.83 -16.36 10.48
CA ASN A 180 1.56 -15.93 11.66
C ASN A 180 0.80 -16.31 12.93
N ILE A 181 1.51 -16.73 13.98
CA ILE A 181 0.89 -17.06 15.27
C ILE A 181 0.11 -15.89 15.89
N GLY A 182 0.54 -14.66 15.60
CA GLY A 182 -0.12 -13.42 16.02
C GLY A 182 -1.17 -12.89 15.03
N PHE A 183 -1.53 -13.65 13.99
CA PHE A 183 -2.56 -13.24 13.02
C PHE A 183 -3.92 -12.95 13.68
N PRO A 184 -4.43 -13.73 14.65
CA PRO A 184 -5.73 -13.47 15.25
C PRO A 184 -5.88 -12.09 15.87
N GLU A 185 -4.81 -11.56 16.47
CA GLU A 185 -4.75 -10.23 17.05
C GLU A 185 -4.84 -9.15 15.95
N LEU A 186 -4.05 -9.29 14.88
CA LEU A 186 -4.11 -8.39 13.71
C LEU A 186 -5.49 -8.40 13.04
N ALA A 187 -6.03 -9.60 12.79
CA ALA A 187 -7.34 -9.82 12.17
C ALA A 187 -8.46 -9.19 12.99
N SER A 188 -8.41 -9.32 14.32
CA SER A 188 -9.43 -8.75 15.21
C SER A 188 -9.48 -7.23 15.13
N VAL A 189 -8.32 -6.56 15.07
CA VAL A 189 -8.25 -5.10 14.90
C VAL A 189 -8.86 -4.69 13.56
N VAL A 190 -8.47 -5.34 12.46
CA VAL A 190 -8.98 -5.02 11.12
C VAL A 190 -10.49 -5.26 11.01
N ILE A 191 -11.00 -6.37 11.52
CA ILE A 191 -12.44 -6.67 11.55
C ILE A 191 -13.20 -5.61 12.35
N CYS A 192 -12.66 -5.18 13.50
CA CYS A 192 -13.29 -4.15 14.33
C CYS A 192 -13.41 -2.82 13.57
N GLU A 193 -12.35 -2.40 12.88
CA GLU A 193 -12.37 -1.18 12.07
C GLU A 193 -13.32 -1.28 10.87
N LEU A 194 -13.36 -2.43 10.17
CA LEU A 194 -14.32 -2.66 9.07
C LEU A 194 -15.77 -2.55 9.54
N LYS A 195 -16.09 -3.09 10.73
CA LYS A 195 -17.44 -3.02 11.32
C LYS A 195 -17.87 -1.60 11.71
N LYS A 196 -16.93 -0.66 11.90
CA LYS A 196 -17.23 0.74 12.21
C LYS A 196 -17.61 1.55 10.97
N LEU A 197 -17.31 1.05 9.77
CA LEU A 197 -17.62 1.75 8.52
C LEU A 197 -19.15 1.80 8.31
N ARG A 198 -19.65 2.95 7.82
CA ARG A 198 -21.06 3.13 7.44
C ARG A 198 -21.30 2.53 6.05
N ILE A 199 -21.21 1.21 5.95
CA ILE A 199 -21.10 0.47 4.68
C ILE A 199 -22.32 0.59 3.75
N GLY A 200 -23.52 0.88 4.27
CA GLY A 200 -24.71 1.12 3.46
C GLY A 200 -24.93 0.05 2.37
N ILE A 201 -24.91 0.46 1.11
CA ILE A 201 -25.08 -0.42 -0.06
C ILE A 201 -23.90 -1.38 -0.30
N TYR A 202 -22.72 -1.11 0.28
CA TYR A 202 -21.52 -1.96 0.15
C TYR A 202 -21.44 -3.07 1.20
N LYS A 203 -22.55 -3.36 1.90
CA LYS A 203 -22.61 -4.37 2.97
C LYS A 203 -22.13 -5.75 2.51
N GLU A 204 -22.46 -6.14 1.28
CA GLU A 204 -22.07 -7.43 0.73
C GLU A 204 -20.56 -7.51 0.49
N ILE A 205 -19.97 -6.49 -0.14
CA ILE A 205 -18.54 -6.41 -0.42
C ILE A 205 -17.73 -6.43 0.88
N VAL A 206 -18.05 -5.54 1.83
CA VAL A 206 -17.34 -5.46 3.11
C VAL A 206 -17.62 -6.69 3.98
N GLY A 207 -18.84 -7.24 3.92
CA GLY A 207 -19.21 -8.46 4.62
C GLY A 207 -18.39 -9.67 4.17
N LYS A 208 -18.16 -9.81 2.86
CA LYS A 208 -17.29 -10.86 2.30
C LYS A 208 -15.84 -10.73 2.81
N ILE A 209 -15.29 -9.51 2.81
CA ILE A 209 -13.93 -9.26 3.32
C ILE A 209 -13.82 -9.65 4.81
N ILE A 210 -14.80 -9.25 5.63
CA ILE A 210 -14.83 -9.62 7.05
C ILE A 210 -14.91 -11.14 7.21
N PHE A 211 -15.76 -11.80 6.43
CA PHE A 211 -15.94 -13.25 6.48
C PHE A 211 -14.63 -13.99 6.23
N GLU A 212 -13.92 -13.68 5.14
CA GLU A 212 -12.67 -14.35 4.78
C GLU A 212 -11.55 -14.14 5.82
N ILE A 213 -11.40 -12.91 6.33
CA ILE A 213 -10.43 -12.61 7.40
C ILE A 213 -10.79 -13.39 8.68
N ASN A 214 -12.09 -13.46 9.01
CA ASN A 214 -12.56 -14.13 10.21
C ASN A 214 -12.38 -15.65 10.13
N GLU A 215 -12.67 -16.26 8.98
CA GLU A 215 -12.49 -17.70 8.77
C GLU A 215 -11.03 -18.12 9.04
N GLN A 216 -10.08 -17.41 8.44
CA GLN A 216 -8.66 -17.67 8.69
C GLN A 216 -8.28 -17.43 10.15
N LYS A 217 -8.82 -16.39 10.78
CA LYS A 217 -8.57 -16.09 12.20
C LYS A 217 -9.01 -17.26 13.08
N GLU A 218 -10.22 -17.76 12.89
CA GLU A 218 -10.75 -18.89 13.67
C GLU A 218 -9.94 -20.16 13.44
N TYR A 219 -9.53 -20.43 12.18
CA TYR A 219 -8.64 -21.55 11.86
C TYR A 219 -7.30 -21.48 12.61
N VAL A 220 -6.65 -20.31 12.62
CA VAL A 220 -5.38 -20.11 13.35
C VAL A 220 -5.58 -20.26 14.86
N LEU A 221 -6.67 -19.73 15.42
CA LEU A 221 -6.99 -19.89 16.85
C LEU A 221 -7.19 -21.36 17.23
N GLU A 222 -7.93 -22.12 16.42
CA GLU A 222 -8.16 -23.54 16.66
C GLU A 222 -6.83 -24.31 16.68
N LYS A 223 -5.95 -24.07 15.70
CA LYS A 223 -4.62 -24.70 15.66
C LYS A 223 -3.74 -24.24 16.82
N ARG A 224 -3.77 -22.96 17.17
CA ARG A 224 -2.99 -22.38 18.28
C ARG A 224 -3.41 -22.98 19.62
N SER A 225 -4.70 -23.25 19.83
CA SER A 225 -5.21 -23.87 21.07
C SER A 225 -4.64 -25.27 21.34
N LYS A 226 -4.20 -25.96 20.28
CA LYS A 226 -3.61 -27.32 20.34
C LYS A 226 -2.10 -27.28 20.61
N LEU A 227 -1.46 -26.11 20.52
CA LEU A 227 -0.05 -25.95 20.84
C LEU A 227 0.14 -25.91 22.36
N LYS A 228 0.96 -26.83 22.88
CA LYS A 228 1.50 -26.74 24.24
C LYS A 228 2.71 -25.80 24.22
N LEU A 229 2.47 -24.49 24.34
CA LEU A 229 3.55 -23.50 24.44
C LEU A 229 4.02 -23.38 25.89
N ASN A 230 5.17 -23.97 26.20
CA ASN A 230 5.89 -23.69 27.45
C ASN A 230 6.84 -22.50 27.21
N GLY A 231 6.29 -21.30 27.00
CA GLY A 231 7.05 -20.08 26.69
C GLY A 231 7.26 -19.80 25.20
N ILE A 232 8.17 -18.87 24.88
CA ILE A 232 8.50 -18.45 23.51
C ILE A 232 9.60 -19.38 22.96
N ASP A 233 9.20 -20.49 22.33
CA ASP A 233 10.11 -21.32 21.54
C ASP A 233 9.97 -20.99 20.05
N GLY A 234 10.99 -20.31 19.52
CA GLY A 234 11.03 -19.91 18.11
C GLY A 234 10.93 -21.08 17.13
N LYS A 235 11.45 -22.26 17.47
CA LYS A 235 11.33 -23.45 16.61
C LYS A 235 9.89 -23.95 16.55
N THR A 236 9.23 -24.02 17.71
CA THR A 236 7.82 -24.42 17.79
C THR A 236 6.93 -23.42 17.04
N ILE A 237 7.20 -22.12 17.14
CA ILE A 237 6.47 -21.08 16.38
C ILE A 237 6.67 -21.27 14.87
N SER A 238 7.92 -21.41 14.40
CA SER A 238 8.17 -21.59 12.96
C SER A 238 7.55 -22.88 12.40
N LEU A 239 7.55 -23.98 13.16
CA LEU A 239 6.87 -25.22 12.78
C LEU A 239 5.35 -25.03 12.70
N PHE A 240 4.77 -24.32 13.68
CA PHE A 240 3.36 -23.96 13.64
C PHE A 240 3.02 -23.15 12.39
N GLU A 241 3.71 -22.03 12.15
CA GLU A 241 3.41 -21.12 11.03
C GLU A 241 3.57 -21.81 9.67
N SER A 242 4.50 -22.77 9.57
CA SER A 242 4.68 -23.60 8.36
C SER A 242 3.55 -24.61 8.15
N SER A 243 2.84 -25.01 9.20
CA SER A 243 1.71 -25.96 9.15
C SER A 243 0.36 -25.30 8.84
N ILE A 244 0.28 -23.97 8.91
CA ILE A 244 -0.96 -23.24 8.67
C ILE A 244 -1.19 -23.06 7.17
N GLU A 245 -2.31 -23.58 6.69
CA GLU A 245 -2.79 -23.31 5.34
C GLU A 245 -3.38 -21.89 5.23
N ARG A 246 -3.30 -21.32 4.03
CA ARG A 246 -3.84 -20.00 3.72
C ARG A 246 -5.19 -20.20 3.05
N THR A 247 -6.25 -19.65 3.63
CA THR A 247 -7.62 -19.72 3.10
C THR A 247 -8.10 -18.38 2.53
N ILE A 248 -7.45 -17.26 2.90
CA ILE A 248 -7.73 -15.93 2.32
C ILE A 248 -7.22 -15.88 0.88
N GLY A 249 -8.15 -15.70 -0.07
CA GLY A 249 -7.94 -15.68 -1.52
C GLY A 249 -8.11 -14.29 -2.14
#